data_AF-A0AA43CM69-F1
#
_entry.id   AF-A0AA43CM69-F1
#
_cell.length_a   1.000
_cell.length_b   1.000
_cell.length_c   1.000
_cell.angle_alpha   90.00
_cell.angle_beta   90.00
_cell.angle_gamma   90.00
#
_symmetry.space_group_name_H-M   'P 1'
#
loop_
_entity.id
_entity.type
_entity.pdbx_description
1 polymer ?
#
loop_
_entity_poly.entity_id
_entity_poly.type
_entity_poly.pdbx_seq_one_letter_code
_entity_poly.pdbx_strand_id
1 'polypeptide(L)'
;MKRAAILLAGVALLYLLPSVALKAVYGPSYTFPPSEDYWQPDGADGWKAHGSPVGPPPSSPSVEVPMAWHYLPIFLPAVLLALFMFGPLSKKMHEPLPSEDESKTDAGDDDQKADG
;
A
#
# COMPACT_ATOMS: atom_id res chain seq x y z
N MET A 1 11.37 14.58 1.23
CA MET A 1 11.63 13.19 1.72
C MET A 1 10.46 12.57 2.49
N LYS A 2 9.80 13.29 3.43
CA LYS A 2 8.67 12.74 4.23
C LYS A 2 7.53 12.11 3.41
N ARG A 3 7.16 12.74 2.28
CA ARG A 3 6.06 12.27 1.39
C ARG A 3 6.35 10.91 0.76
N ALA A 4 7.58 10.69 0.29
CA ALA A 4 8.00 9.42 -0.28
C ALA A 4 7.99 8.30 0.76
N ALA A 5 8.40 8.61 2.00
CA ALA A 5 8.34 7.65 3.11
C ALA A 5 6.89 7.26 3.47
N ILE A 6 5.97 8.23 3.49
CA ILE A 6 4.53 7.97 3.71
C ILE A 6 3.95 7.11 2.58
N LEU A 7 4.26 7.42 1.33
CA LEU A 7 3.81 6.64 0.18
C LEU A 7 4.33 5.21 0.24
N LEU A 8 5.62 5.04 0.53
CA LEU A 8 6.25 3.72 0.67
C LEU A 8 5.63 2.92 1.82
N ALA A 9 5.38 3.55 2.96
CA ALA A 9 4.68 2.93 4.08
C ALA A 9 3.25 2.52 3.70
N GLY A 10 2.52 3.36 2.96
CA GLY A 10 1.19 3.05 2.46
C GLY A 10 1.18 1.87 1.49
N VAL A 11 2.11 1.82 0.54
CA VAL A 11 2.28 0.69 -0.39
C VAL A 11 2.61 -0.60 0.36
N ALA A 12 3.55 -0.55 1.32
CA ALA A 12 3.91 -1.70 2.14
C ALA A 12 2.71 -2.21 2.95
N LEU A 13 1.94 -1.31 3.56
CA LEU A 13 0.76 -1.67 4.34
C LEU A 13 -0.34 -2.31 3.48
N LEU A 14 -0.61 -1.73 2.30
CA LEU A 14 -1.58 -2.26 1.35
C LEU A 14 -1.18 -3.60 0.73
N TYR A 15 0.12 -3.90 0.67
CA TYR A 15 0.58 -5.23 0.27
C TYR A 15 0.49 -6.23 1.42
N LEU A 16 0.95 -5.84 2.62
CA LEU A 16 1.09 -6.75 3.76
C LEU A 16 -0.27 -7.12 4.38
N LEU A 17 -1.16 -6.16 4.62
CA LEU A 17 -2.43 -6.44 5.31
C LEU A 17 -3.29 -7.47 4.55
N PRO A 18 -3.56 -7.32 3.24
CA PRO A 18 -4.33 -8.31 2.50
C PRO A 18 -3.59 -9.64 2.39
N SER A 19 -2.26 -9.63 2.21
CA SER A 19 -1.48 -10.87 2.15
C SER A 19 -1.58 -11.68 3.43
N VAL A 20 -1.45 -11.02 4.60
CA VAL A 20 -1.57 -11.67 5.91
C VAL A 20 -3.00 -12.13 6.15
N ALA A 21 -4.00 -11.31 5.83
CA ALA A 21 -5.41 -11.68 5.98
C ALA A 21 -5.78 -12.89 5.12
N LEU A 22 -5.38 -12.90 3.85
CA LEU A 22 -5.62 -14.02 2.93
C LEU A 22 -4.92 -15.29 3.41
N LYS A 23 -3.68 -15.19 3.87
CA LYS A 23 -2.96 -16.33 4.45
C LYS A 23 -3.60 -16.83 5.75
N ALA A 24 -4.19 -15.95 6.55
CA ALA A 24 -4.90 -16.35 7.77
C ALA A 24 -6.24 -17.05 7.47
N VAL A 25 -6.95 -16.62 6.41
CA VAL A 25 -8.25 -17.18 6.02
C VAL A 25 -8.10 -18.50 5.26
N TYR A 26 -7.21 -18.54 4.28
CA TYR A 26 -7.07 -19.66 3.35
C TYR A 26 -5.90 -20.59 3.67
N GLY A 27 -5.03 -20.19 4.61
CA GLY A 27 -3.94 -21.03 5.10
C GLY A 27 -2.99 -21.48 3.98
N PRO A 28 -2.62 -22.77 3.94
CA PRO A 28 -1.76 -23.33 2.90
C PRO A 28 -2.35 -23.25 1.49
N SER A 29 -3.67 -23.07 1.35
CA SER A 29 -4.33 -22.99 0.04
C SER A 29 -4.04 -21.65 -0.67
N TYR A 30 -3.61 -20.63 0.08
CA TYR A 30 -3.16 -19.36 -0.47
C TYR A 30 -1.64 -19.32 -0.61
N THR A 31 -1.16 -19.51 -1.84
CA THR A 31 0.24 -19.32 -2.22
C THR A 31 0.38 -18.12 -3.14
N PHE A 32 1.20 -17.15 -2.73
CA PHE A 32 1.55 -16.01 -3.57
C PHE A 32 2.95 -15.46 -3.22
N PRO A 33 3.85 -15.31 -4.20
CA PRO A 33 3.77 -15.84 -5.58
C PRO A 33 3.86 -17.38 -5.60
N PRO A 34 3.21 -18.08 -6.54
CA PRO A 34 3.34 -19.53 -6.64
C PRO A 34 4.77 -19.91 -7.01
N SER A 35 5.36 -20.86 -6.28
CA SER A 35 6.61 -21.52 -6.68
C SER A 35 6.36 -22.44 -7.89
N GLU A 36 7.41 -22.84 -8.59
CA GLU A 36 7.29 -23.82 -9.69
C GLU A 36 6.91 -25.22 -9.16
N ASP A 37 7.38 -25.55 -7.96
CA ASP A 37 7.07 -26.81 -7.27
C ASP A 37 6.22 -26.53 -6.03
N TYR A 38 4.93 -26.93 -6.04
CA TYR A 38 4.03 -26.75 -4.91
C TYR A 38 2.85 -27.73 -4.89
N TRP A 39 2.22 -27.85 -3.72
CA TRP A 39 0.93 -28.53 -3.59
C TRP A 39 -0.19 -27.55 -3.93
N GLN A 40 -0.89 -27.81 -5.04
CA GLN A 40 -2.01 -27.02 -5.50
C GLN A 40 -3.31 -27.51 -4.86
N PRO A 41 -4.16 -26.61 -4.32
CA PRO A 41 -5.50 -26.99 -3.86
C PRO A 41 -6.35 -27.47 -5.05
N ASP A 42 -7.01 -28.61 -4.93
CA ASP A 42 -7.88 -29.16 -5.99
C ASP A 42 -9.34 -28.67 -5.93
N GLY A 43 -9.71 -27.96 -4.86
CA GLY A 43 -11.06 -27.44 -4.65
C GLY A 43 -12.06 -28.45 -4.08
N ALA A 44 -11.60 -29.66 -3.72
CA ALA A 44 -12.40 -30.75 -3.17
C ALA A 44 -11.72 -31.41 -1.96
N ASP A 45 -11.18 -30.57 -1.06
CA ASP A 45 -10.43 -30.95 0.14
C ASP A 45 -9.09 -31.68 -0.09
N GLY A 46 -8.66 -31.87 -1.34
CA GLY A 46 -7.44 -32.58 -1.71
C GLY A 46 -6.32 -31.69 -2.25
N TRP A 47 -5.13 -32.28 -2.38
CA TRP A 47 -3.94 -31.60 -2.86
C TRP A 47 -3.39 -32.29 -4.09
N LYS A 48 -3.15 -31.51 -5.13
CA LYS A 48 -2.51 -31.97 -6.37
C LYS A 48 -1.08 -31.49 -6.42
N ALA A 49 -0.14 -32.37 -6.71
CA ALA A 49 1.24 -31.96 -6.95
C ALA A 49 1.31 -31.13 -8.24
N HIS A 50 1.87 -29.94 -8.16
CA HIS A 50 2.32 -29.15 -9.29
C HIS A 50 3.85 -29.15 -9.30
N GLY A 51 4.44 -29.60 -10.41
CA GLY A 51 5.89 -29.87 -10.47
C GLY A 51 6.30 -31.05 -9.59
N SER A 52 7.40 -30.90 -8.87
CA SER A 52 7.97 -31.87 -7.93
C SER A 52 8.05 -31.28 -6.50
N PRO A 53 6.91 -31.07 -5.82
CA PRO A 53 6.89 -30.44 -4.51
C PRO A 53 7.67 -31.27 -3.48
N VAL A 54 8.44 -30.58 -2.65
CA VAL A 54 9.23 -31.20 -1.60
C VAL A 54 8.34 -31.47 -0.37
N GLY A 55 8.34 -32.70 0.11
CA GLY A 55 7.63 -33.11 1.32
C GLY A 55 6.16 -33.51 1.09
N PRO A 56 5.49 -33.99 2.16
CA PRO A 56 4.10 -34.44 2.06
C PRO A 56 3.14 -33.27 1.77
N PRO A 57 1.95 -33.54 1.21
CA PRO A 57 0.92 -32.54 1.06
C PRO A 57 0.50 -31.97 2.43
N PRO A 58 -0.02 -30.74 2.47
CA PRO A 58 -0.59 -30.17 3.70
C PRO A 58 -1.65 -31.09 4.32
N SER A 59 -1.67 -31.16 5.64
CA SER A 59 -2.65 -31.96 6.39
C SER A 59 -4.02 -31.29 6.52
N SER A 60 -4.12 -30.00 6.21
CA SER A 60 -5.37 -29.26 6.16
C SER A 60 -6.14 -29.58 4.87
N PRO A 61 -7.48 -29.61 4.90
CA PRO A 61 -8.28 -29.69 3.68
C PRO A 61 -7.96 -28.48 2.78
N SER A 62 -7.90 -28.73 1.48
CA SER A 62 -7.72 -27.67 0.51
C SER A 62 -9.00 -26.85 0.36
N VAL A 63 -8.85 -25.55 0.11
CA VAL A 63 -9.99 -24.66 -0.12
C VAL A 63 -9.77 -23.94 -1.44
N GLU A 64 -10.83 -23.82 -2.22
CA GLU A 64 -10.77 -23.01 -3.44
C GLU A 64 -10.56 -21.54 -3.08
N VAL A 65 -9.46 -20.97 -3.57
CA VAL A 65 -9.18 -19.54 -3.46
C VAL A 65 -9.58 -18.90 -4.79
N PRO A 66 -10.59 -18.00 -4.81
CA PRO A 66 -10.95 -17.32 -6.05
C PRO A 66 -9.77 -16.54 -6.62
N MET A 67 -9.57 -16.65 -7.94
CA MET A 67 -8.42 -16.07 -8.63
C MET A 67 -8.21 -14.58 -8.35
N ALA A 68 -9.30 -13.82 -8.19
CA ALA A 68 -9.26 -12.39 -7.87
C ALA A 68 -8.51 -12.08 -6.56
N TRP A 69 -8.59 -12.97 -5.56
CA TRP A 69 -7.93 -12.77 -4.27
C TRP A 69 -6.41 -12.87 -4.36
N HIS A 70 -5.87 -13.70 -5.25
CA HIS A 70 -4.43 -13.79 -5.49
C HIS A 70 -3.82 -12.47 -5.97
N TYR A 71 -4.59 -11.67 -6.70
CA TYR A 71 -4.11 -10.41 -7.23
C TYR A 71 -4.39 -9.20 -6.33
N LEU A 72 -5.20 -9.37 -5.29
CA LEU A 72 -5.60 -8.27 -4.41
C LEU A 72 -4.38 -7.54 -3.78
N PRO A 73 -3.36 -8.25 -3.25
CA PRO A 73 -2.20 -7.57 -2.66
C PRO A 73 -1.35 -6.79 -3.65
N ILE A 74 -1.45 -7.07 -4.95
CA ILE A 74 -0.71 -6.35 -6.00
C ILE A 74 -1.53 -5.18 -6.53
N PHE A 75 -2.82 -5.38 -6.79
CA PHE A 75 -3.65 -4.35 -7.37
C PHE A 75 -3.88 -3.18 -6.42
N LEU A 76 -4.03 -3.42 -5.11
CA LEU A 76 -4.21 -2.35 -4.13
C LEU A 76 -3.06 -1.32 -4.13
N PRO A 77 -1.77 -1.72 -3.98
CA PRO A 77 -0.67 -0.76 -4.06
C PRO A 77 -0.53 -0.16 -5.48
N ALA A 78 -0.80 -0.92 -6.55
CA ALA A 78 -0.76 -0.40 -7.91
C ALA A 78 -1.79 0.72 -8.14
N VAL A 79 -3.02 0.55 -7.63
CA VAL A 79 -4.07 1.57 -7.69
C VAL A 79 -3.68 2.80 -6.87
N LEU A 80 -3.12 2.63 -5.67
CA LEU A 80 -2.62 3.75 -4.87
C LEU A 80 -1.54 4.54 -5.63
N LEU A 81 -0.59 3.85 -6.26
CA LEU A 81 0.46 4.47 -7.06
C LEU A 81 -0.12 5.18 -8.29
N ALA A 82 -1.08 4.58 -8.98
CA ALA A 82 -1.75 5.21 -10.12
C ALA A 82 -2.53 6.46 -9.70
N LEU A 83 -3.22 6.44 -8.56
CA LEU A 83 -3.92 7.60 -8.01
C LEU A 83 -2.95 8.70 -7.54
N PHE A 84 -1.77 8.31 -7.04
CA PHE A 84 -0.72 9.26 -6.66
C PHE A 84 -0.09 9.91 -7.91
N MET A 85 0.19 9.14 -8.95
CA MET A 85 0.85 9.59 -10.18
C MET A 85 -0.08 10.37 -11.12
N PHE A 86 -1.31 9.90 -11.30
CA PHE A 86 -2.26 10.39 -12.32
C PHE A 86 -3.55 10.96 -11.74
N GLY A 87 -3.81 10.74 -10.44
CA GLY A 87 -5.06 11.11 -9.79
C GLY A 87 -5.01 12.44 -9.01
N PRO A 88 -6.14 12.81 -8.38
CA PRO A 88 -6.32 14.09 -7.67
C PRO A 88 -5.46 14.23 -6.40
N LEU A 89 -4.84 13.15 -5.89
CA LEU A 89 -3.90 13.22 -4.77
C LEU A 89 -2.63 14.04 -5.11
N SER A 90 -2.24 14.10 -6.38
CA SER A 90 -1.14 14.96 -6.83
C SER A 90 -1.50 16.46 -6.71
N LYS A 91 -2.78 16.81 -6.96
CA LYS A 91 -3.26 18.21 -6.97
C LYS A 91 -3.46 18.80 -5.58
N LYS A 92 -3.88 18.02 -4.58
CA LYS A 92 -4.09 18.53 -3.20
C LYS A 92 -2.80 18.86 -2.43
N MET A 93 -1.62 18.57 -2.98
CA MET A 93 -0.33 18.91 -2.36
C MET A 93 0.31 20.18 -2.96
N HIS A 94 -0.41 20.87 -3.84
CA HIS A 94 -0.04 22.15 -4.45
C HIS A 94 -0.89 23.32 -3.92
N GLU A 95 -1.53 23.16 -2.76
CA GLU A 95 -1.95 24.33 -1.99
C GLU A 95 -0.68 24.95 -1.40
N PRO A 96 -0.22 26.12 -1.90
CA PRO A 96 0.73 26.90 -1.13
C PRO A 96 0.06 27.16 0.23
N LEU A 97 0.81 26.90 1.30
CA LEU A 97 0.47 27.44 2.61
C LEU A 97 0.06 28.91 2.39
N PRO A 98 -1.12 29.37 2.86
CA PRO A 98 -1.35 30.79 2.93
C PRO A 98 -0.21 31.34 3.78
N SER A 99 0.65 32.11 3.13
CA SER A 99 1.74 32.83 3.75
C SER A 99 1.18 33.58 4.95
N GLU A 100 1.62 33.21 6.15
CA GLU A 100 1.56 34.08 7.32
C GLU A 100 2.44 35.31 7.04
N ASP A 101 1.93 36.22 6.22
CA ASP A 101 2.48 37.54 5.97
C ASP A 101 1.34 38.54 6.02
N GLU A 102 0.78 38.72 7.22
CA GLU A 102 0.19 40.00 7.63
C GLU A 102 0.10 40.05 9.16
N SER A 103 1.27 40.02 9.80
CA SER A 103 1.46 40.51 11.17
C SER A 103 2.79 41.28 11.23
N LYS A 104 2.89 42.32 10.40
CA LYS A 104 3.84 43.41 10.64
C LYS A 104 3.03 44.64 11.01
N THR A 105 2.46 44.60 12.21
CA THR A 105 2.02 45.82 12.89
C THR A 105 3.28 46.57 13.29
N ASP A 106 3.60 47.61 12.51
CA ASP A 106 4.59 48.64 12.82
C ASP A 106 4.41 49.12 14.26
N ALA A 107 5.39 48.82 15.10
CA ALA A 107 5.56 49.45 16.40
C ALA A 107 7.07 49.48 16.71
N GLY A 108 7.69 50.62 16.41
CA GLY A 108 9.08 50.92 16.72
C GLY A 108 9.63 51.95 15.73
N ASP A 109 9.27 53.23 15.90
CA ASP A 109 10.07 54.25 16.57
C ASP A 109 11.11 54.86 15.62
N ASP A 110 10.96 56.14 15.29
CA ASP A 110 12.01 57.14 15.44
C ASP A 110 11.67 58.47 14.75
N ASP A 111 11.68 59.49 15.61
CA ASP A 111 11.88 60.91 15.38
C ASP A 111 12.72 61.30 14.15
N GLN A 112 12.25 62.34 13.44
CA GLN A 112 12.97 63.58 13.10
C GLN A 112 12.52 64.15 11.76
N LYS A 113 11.85 65.31 11.80
CA LYS A 113 12.09 66.34 10.77
C LYS A 113 11.95 67.73 11.36
N ALA A 114 13.04 68.46 11.25
CA ALA A 114 13.23 69.86 11.60
C ALA A 114 12.56 70.81 10.60
N ASP A 115 12.32 72.02 11.10
CA ASP A 115 12.28 73.35 10.46
C ASP A 115 11.38 73.61 9.23
N GLY A 116 10.60 74.68 9.38
CA GLY A 116 9.83 75.37 8.34
C GLY A 116 8.80 76.33 8.91
#